data_AF-A0A1A2S359-F1
#
_entry.id   AF-A0A1A2S359-F1
#
_cell.length_a   1.000
_cell.length_b   1.000
_cell.length_c   1.000
_cell.angle_alpha   90.00
_cell.angle_beta   90.00
_cell.angle_gamma   90.00
#
_symmetry.space_group_name_H-M   'P 1'
#
loop_
_entity.id
_entity.type
_entity.pdbx_description
1 polymer ?
#
loop_
_entity_poly.entity_id
_entity_poly.type
_entity_poly.pdbx_seq_one_letter_code
_entity_poly.pdbx_strand_id
1 'polypeptide(L)'
;MDERGRGQHGGPGVTTLESSVREDNRLDEMPMAPVACRICGARVLARKSSWNQTSVQWNADATARCIERADARMIATPGSRGVFVVCSALSASILEAVRCGDLSVVDETDGRQC
;
A
#
# COMPACT_ATOMS: atom_id res chain seq x y z
N MET A 1 44.51 20.38 54.21
CA MET A 1 45.19 19.95 52.96
C MET A 1 44.08 19.50 52.04
N ASP A 2 43.42 20.45 51.37
CA ASP A 2 43.55 20.69 49.91
C ASP A 2 43.02 19.47 49.14
N GLU A 3 42.04 19.55 48.23
CA GLU A 3 42.13 20.31 46.98
C GLU A 3 40.75 20.63 46.36
N ARG A 4 40.73 21.78 45.68
CA ARG A 4 39.67 22.37 44.86
C ARG A 4 39.41 21.54 43.60
N GLY A 5 38.16 21.51 43.13
CA GLY A 5 37.84 21.04 41.78
C GLY A 5 36.47 21.50 41.27
N ARG A 6 36.46 22.60 40.52
CA ARG A 6 35.30 23.15 39.79
C ARG A 6 34.78 22.17 38.72
N GLY A 7 33.50 22.26 38.40
CA GLY A 7 32.94 21.66 37.19
C GLY A 7 31.50 22.09 36.91
N GLN A 8 31.31 23.38 36.66
CA GLN A 8 30.10 23.90 36.00
C GLN A 8 30.25 23.59 34.50
N HIS A 9 29.36 22.81 33.89
CA HIS A 9 29.09 22.91 32.46
C HIS A 9 27.61 22.67 32.18
N GLY A 10 26.99 23.71 31.63
CA GLY A 10 25.60 23.73 31.20
C GLY A 10 25.31 22.66 30.15
N GLY A 11 24.05 22.23 30.15
CA GLY A 11 23.58 21.14 29.31
C GLY A 11 23.51 21.48 27.82
N PRO A 12 23.23 20.48 26.99
CA PRO A 12 22.48 20.68 25.77
C PRO A 12 21.01 20.37 26.07
N GLY A 13 20.18 21.41 26.04
CA GLY A 13 18.76 21.21 25.75
C GLY A 13 18.71 20.57 24.36
N VAL A 14 18.38 19.28 24.31
CA VAL A 14 18.06 18.61 23.05
C VAL A 14 16.78 19.27 22.53
N THR A 15 16.93 20.23 21.63
CA THR A 15 15.84 20.67 20.78
C THR A 15 15.54 19.52 19.85
N THR A 16 14.66 18.62 20.29
CA THR A 16 13.95 17.71 19.40
C THR A 16 13.32 18.58 18.33
N LEU A 17 13.86 18.57 17.11
CA LEU A 17 13.10 19.00 15.95
C LEU A 17 11.91 18.04 15.89
N GLU A 18 10.79 18.46 16.46
CA GLU A 18 9.50 17.84 16.25
C GLU A 18 9.23 17.90 14.76
N SER A 19 9.58 16.79 14.11
CA SER A 19 9.17 16.47 12.77
C SER A 19 7.67 16.29 12.89
N SER A 20 6.90 17.37 12.77
CA SER A 20 5.45 17.30 12.73
C SER A 20 5.12 16.50 11.49
N VAL A 21 4.95 15.19 11.68
CA VAL A 21 4.43 14.29 10.66
C VAL A 21 3.09 14.90 10.28
N ARG A 22 3.01 15.51 9.10
CA ARG A 22 1.70 15.82 8.53
C ARG A 22 1.02 14.47 8.35
N GLU A 23 0.09 14.14 9.23
CA GLU A 23 -0.80 13.00 9.12
C GLU A 23 -1.77 13.24 7.96
N ASP A 24 -1.22 13.21 6.75
CA ASP A 24 -1.98 13.19 5.50
C ASP A 24 -2.28 11.74 5.15
N ASN A 25 -3.18 11.11 5.90
CA ASN A 25 -3.61 9.73 5.68
C ASN A 25 -4.86 9.67 4.79
N ARG A 26 -4.81 10.34 3.62
CA ARG A 26 -5.90 10.37 2.61
C ARG A 26 -6.35 8.98 2.13
N LEU A 27 -5.54 7.96 2.41
CA LEU A 27 -5.86 6.56 2.17
C LEU A 27 -6.97 6.02 3.10
N ASP A 28 -7.21 6.63 4.26
CA ASP A 28 -8.31 6.25 5.17
C ASP A 28 -9.69 6.60 4.59
N GLU A 29 -9.75 7.76 3.93
CA GLU A 29 -10.97 8.28 3.31
C GLU A 29 -11.37 7.50 2.04
N MET A 30 -10.47 6.63 1.56
CA MET A 30 -10.65 5.80 0.38
C MET A 30 -10.59 4.31 0.74
N PRO A 31 -11.72 3.73 1.17
CA PRO A 31 -11.78 2.31 1.51
C PRO A 31 -11.48 1.45 0.28
N MET A 32 -10.92 0.28 0.50
CA MET A 32 -10.74 -0.69 -0.58
C MET A 32 -12.09 -1.26 -1.00
N ALA A 33 -12.32 -1.42 -2.30
CA ALA A 33 -13.56 -1.98 -2.83
C ALA A 33 -13.35 -3.41 -3.36
N PRO A 34 -14.37 -4.28 -3.29
CA PRO A 34 -14.27 -5.64 -3.81
C PRO A 34 -14.26 -5.66 -5.34
N VAL A 35 -13.29 -6.39 -5.91
CA VAL A 35 -13.21 -6.66 -7.35
C VAL A 35 -13.13 -8.16 -7.59
N ALA A 36 -13.97 -8.65 -8.51
CA ALA A 36 -13.93 -10.03 -8.97
C ALA A 36 -13.21 -10.12 -10.32
N CYS A 37 -12.24 -11.02 -10.43
CA CYS A 37 -11.64 -11.37 -11.71
C CYS A 37 -12.66 -12.09 -12.59
N ARG A 38 -12.87 -11.61 -13.82
CA ARG A 38 -13.83 -12.20 -14.77
C ARG A 38 -13.42 -13.57 -15.31
N ILE A 39 -12.13 -13.94 -15.19
CA ILE A 39 -11.59 -15.19 -15.74
C ILE A 39 -11.42 -16.25 -14.66
N CYS A 40 -10.67 -15.97 -13.58
CA CYS A 40 -10.43 -16.95 -12.53
C CYS A 40 -11.45 -16.91 -11.37
N GLY A 41 -12.34 -15.92 -11.33
CA GLY A 41 -13.35 -15.78 -10.27
C GLY A 41 -12.79 -15.42 -8.88
N ALA A 42 -11.50 -15.07 -8.79
CA ALA A 42 -10.90 -14.59 -7.55
C ALA A 42 -11.52 -13.24 -7.15
N ARG A 43 -11.99 -13.11 -5.90
CA ARG A 43 -12.54 -11.87 -5.35
C ARG A 43 -11.55 -11.26 -4.35
N VAL A 44 -10.99 -10.11 -4.71
CA VAL A 44 -9.99 -9.37 -3.93
C VAL A 44 -10.57 -8.03 -3.47
N LEU A 45 -9.91 -7.38 -2.51
CA LEU A 45 -10.13 -5.95 -2.27
C LEU A 45 -9.05 -5.17 -3.01
N ALA A 46 -9.45 -4.15 -3.76
CA ALA A 46 -8.53 -3.31 -4.52
C ALA A 46 -8.74 -1.82 -4.19
N ARG A 47 -7.65 -1.06 -4.27
CA ARG A 47 -7.66 0.40 -4.20
C ARG A 47 -6.66 0.97 -5.19
N LYS A 48 -7.07 2.02 -5.89
CA LYS A 48 -6.21 2.79 -6.80
C LYS A 48 -5.81 4.08 -6.11
N SER A 49 -4.54 4.23 -5.78
CA SER A 49 -4.06 5.53 -5.29
C SER A 49 -3.78 6.47 -6.46
N SER A 50 -3.33 5.93 -7.60
CA SER A 50 -3.13 6.65 -8.87
C SER A 50 -3.41 5.71 -10.05
N TRP A 51 -3.37 6.21 -11.29
CA TRP A 51 -3.55 5.36 -12.46
C TRP A 51 -2.55 4.20 -12.56
N ASN A 52 -1.32 4.39 -12.06
CA ASN A 52 -0.26 3.38 -12.13
C ASN A 52 -0.03 2.64 -10.81
N GLN A 53 -0.62 3.10 -9.69
CA GLN A 53 -0.46 2.48 -8.38
C GLN A 53 -1.76 1.85 -7.89
N THR A 54 -1.74 0.53 -7.69
CA THR A 54 -2.88 -0.23 -7.16
C THR A 54 -2.44 -1.07 -5.96
N SER A 55 -3.12 -0.90 -4.83
CA SER A 55 -3.02 -1.79 -3.68
C SER A 55 -4.07 -2.89 -3.80
N VAL A 56 -3.67 -4.15 -3.64
CA VAL A 56 -4.59 -5.29 -3.71
C VAL A 56 -4.40 -6.15 -2.47
N GLN A 57 -5.48 -6.40 -1.75
CA GLN A 57 -5.52 -7.34 -0.63
C GLN A 57 -6.15 -8.66 -1.08
N TRP A 58 -5.38 -9.72 -0.85
CA TRP A 58 -5.77 -11.08 -1.16
C TRP A 58 -6.26 -11.81 0.08
N ASN A 59 -7.29 -12.64 -0.09
CA ASN A 59 -7.74 -13.60 0.90
C ASN A 59 -7.39 -15.04 0.45
N ALA A 60 -7.58 -16.01 1.34
CA ALA A 60 -7.23 -17.41 1.09
C ALA A 60 -8.00 -18.00 -0.12
N ASP A 61 -9.30 -17.70 -0.23
CA ASP A 61 -10.16 -18.16 -1.33
C ASP A 61 -9.70 -17.63 -2.69
N ALA A 62 -9.48 -16.31 -2.80
CA ALA A 62 -8.97 -15.68 -4.00
C ALA A 62 -7.60 -16.22 -4.40
N THR A 63 -6.72 -16.45 -3.41
CA THR A 63 -5.40 -17.04 -3.61
C THR A 63 -5.49 -18.45 -4.20
N ALA A 64 -6.43 -19.27 -3.71
CA ALA A 64 -6.65 -20.64 -4.20
C ALA A 64 -7.25 -20.69 -5.62
N ARG A 65 -8.07 -19.71 -6.01
CA ARG A 65 -8.72 -19.66 -7.33
C ARG A 65 -7.80 -19.20 -8.47
N CYS A 66 -6.75 -18.44 -8.16
CA CYS A 66 -5.92 -17.81 -9.19
C CYS A 66 -4.82 -18.75 -9.72
N ILE A 67 -5.04 -19.32 -10.90
CA ILE A 67 -4.09 -20.25 -11.55
C ILE A 67 -2.74 -19.58 -11.84
N GLU A 68 -2.72 -18.36 -12.41
CA GLU A 68 -1.46 -17.64 -12.68
C GLU A 68 -0.65 -17.39 -11.41
N ARG A 69 -1.30 -17.18 -10.25
CA ARG A 69 -0.58 -17.07 -8.97
C ARG A 69 0.05 -18.40 -8.59
N ALA A 70 -0.70 -19.50 -8.72
CA ALA A 70 -0.20 -20.82 -8.39
C ALA A 70 1.02 -21.17 -9.25
N ASP A 71 0.94 -20.88 -10.55
CA ASP A 71 2.04 -21.05 -11.51
C ASP A 71 3.27 -20.18 -11.14
N ALA A 72 3.07 -18.89 -10.86
CA ALA A 72 4.13 -17.99 -10.43
C ALA A 72 4.81 -18.45 -9.13
N ARG A 73 4.08 -19.10 -8.23
CA ARG A 73 4.64 -19.68 -7.00
C ARG A 73 5.50 -20.92 -7.28
N MET A 74 5.16 -21.73 -8.29
CA MET A 74 5.94 -22.91 -8.67
C MET A 74 7.27 -22.53 -9.34
N ILE A 75 7.28 -21.43 -10.09
CA ILE A 75 8.47 -20.96 -10.82
C ILE A 75 9.39 -20.10 -9.92
N ALA A 76 8.88 -19.59 -8.80
CA ALA A 76 9.65 -18.73 -7.90
C ALA A 76 10.84 -19.46 -7.28
N THR A 77 12.03 -18.86 -7.37
CA THR A 77 13.23 -19.36 -6.69
C THR A 77 12.99 -19.45 -5.17
N PRO A 78 13.35 -20.56 -4.52
CA PRO A 78 13.25 -20.69 -3.07
C PRO A 78 13.95 -19.52 -2.35
N GLY A 79 13.23 -18.84 -1.45
CA GLY A 79 13.74 -17.66 -0.75
C GLY A 79 13.50 -16.32 -1.45
N SER A 80 12.99 -16.31 -2.70
CA SER A 80 12.55 -15.08 -3.36
C SER A 80 11.11 -14.74 -2.99
N ARG A 81 10.86 -13.44 -2.74
CA ARG A 81 9.48 -12.92 -2.69
C ARG A 81 9.02 -12.81 -4.15
N GLY A 82 8.29 -13.80 -4.64
CA GLY A 82 7.82 -13.83 -6.04
C GLY A 82 7.15 -12.52 -6.45
N VAL A 83 7.32 -12.13 -7.72
CA VAL A 83 6.85 -10.84 -8.28
C VAL A 83 5.41 -10.94 -8.80
N PHE A 84 4.55 -11.71 -8.12
CA PHE A 84 3.16 -11.84 -8.53
C PHE A 84 2.29 -10.86 -7.75
N VAL A 85 1.80 -9.82 -8.43
CA VAL A 85 0.86 -8.85 -7.85
C VAL A 85 -0.59 -9.34 -8.03
N VAL A 86 -1.00 -9.49 -9.29
CA VAL A 86 -2.33 -9.94 -9.73
C VAL A 86 -2.20 -10.63 -11.09
N CYS A 87 -3.20 -11.44 -11.47
CA CYS A 87 -3.24 -12.02 -12.82
C CYS A 87 -3.63 -10.97 -13.86
N SER A 88 -3.27 -11.22 -15.11
CA SER A 88 -3.59 -10.32 -16.24
C SER A 88 -5.07 -9.95 -16.32
N ALA A 89 -5.96 -10.93 -16.17
CA ALA A 89 -7.40 -10.76 -16.20
C ALA A 89 -7.94 -9.94 -15.01
N LEU A 90 -7.32 -10.06 -13.83
CA LEU A 90 -7.71 -9.27 -12.67
C LEU A 90 -7.26 -7.81 -12.83
N SER A 91 -6.07 -7.56 -13.39
CA SER A 91 -5.64 -6.20 -13.75
C SER A 91 -6.65 -5.54 -14.68
N ALA A 92 -7.10 -6.24 -15.73
CA ALA A 92 -8.14 -5.74 -16.62
C ALA A 92 -9.46 -5.50 -15.87
N SER A 93 -9.86 -6.42 -14.98
CA SER A 93 -11.09 -6.28 -14.18
C SER A 93 -11.05 -5.05 -13.26
N ILE A 94 -9.88 -4.75 -12.66
CA ILE A 94 -9.67 -3.54 -11.85
C ILE A 94 -9.77 -2.28 -12.70
N LEU A 95 -9.15 -2.25 -13.88
CA LEU A 95 -9.22 -1.10 -14.78
C LEU A 95 -10.65 -0.83 -15.26
N GLU A 96 -11.41 -1.88 -15.58
CA GLU A 96 -12.81 -1.74 -15.95
C GLU A 96 -13.66 -1.23 -14.78
N ALA A 97 -13.42 -1.71 -13.55
CA ALA A 97 -14.09 -1.18 -12.36
C ALA A 97 -13.81 0.33 -12.16
N VAL A 98 -12.59 0.80 -12.44
CA VAL A 98 -12.29 2.24 -12.44
C VAL A 98 -13.08 2.98 -13.51
N ARG A 99 -13.12 2.46 -14.73
CA ARG A 99 -13.86 3.07 -15.85
C ARG A 99 -15.37 3.13 -15.62
N CYS A 100 -15.93 2.11 -14.96
CA CYS A 100 -17.34 2.08 -14.59
C CYS A 100 -17.68 2.97 -13.38
N GLY A 101 -16.67 3.46 -12.65
CA GLY A 101 -16.85 4.24 -11.43
C GLY A 101 -17.01 3.40 -10.16
N ASP A 102 -16.89 2.08 -10.24
CA ASP A 102 -16.93 1.16 -9.10
C ASP A 102 -15.66 1.22 -8.23
N LEU A 103 -14.55 1.71 -8.80
CA LEU A 103 -13.31 2.02 -8.10
C LEU A 103 -12.89 3.46 -8.35
N SER A 104 -12.78 4.25 -7.28
CA SER A 104 -12.23 5.61 -7.36
C SER A 104 -10.69 5.61 -7.34
N VAL A 105 -10.09 6.59 -8.00
CA VAL A 105 -8.64 6.85 -7.96
C VAL A 105 -8.39 8.02 -7.01
N VAL A 106 -7.60 7.78 -5.94
CA VAL A 106 -7.34 8.78 -4.88
C VAL A 106 -6.78 10.10 -5.44
N ASP A 107 -5.79 10.02 -6.34
CA ASP A 107 -5.17 11.19 -6.97
C ASP A 107 -6.16 12.08 -7.75
N GLU A 108 -7.13 11.48 -8.44
CA GLU A 108 -8.14 12.24 -9.21
C GLU A 108 -9.14 12.96 -8.31
N THR A 109 -9.42 12.40 -7.14
CA THR A 109 -10.32 13.03 -6.17
C THR A 109 -9.68 14.15 -5.37
N ASP A 110 -8.34 14.14 -5.25
CA ASP A 110 -7.57 15.20 -4.58
C ASP A 110 -7.44 16.46 -5.46
N GLY A 111 -7.49 16.29 -6.79
CA GLY A 111 -7.42 17.38 -7.77
C GLY A 111 -8.58 18.39 -7.76
N ARG A 112 -9.51 18.32 -6.79
CA ARG A 112 -10.61 19.28 -6.61
C ARG A 112 -10.34 20.37 -5.56
N GLN A 113 -9.09 20.55 -5.14
CA GLN A 113 -8.73 21.60 -4.19
C GLN A 113 -8.18 22.83 -4.93
N CYS A 114 -9.10 23.74 -5.30
CA CYS A 114 -8.79 25.12 -5.69
C CYS A 114 -9.16 26.09 -4.58
#